data_AF-A0A371GX31-F1
#
_entry.id   AF-A0A371GX31-F1
#
_cell.length_a   1.000
_cell.length_b   1.000
_cell.length_c   1.000
_cell.angle_alpha   90.00
_cell.angle_beta   90.00
_cell.angle_gamma   90.00
#
_symmetry.space_group_name_H-M   'P 1'
#
loop_
_entity.id
_entity.type
_entity.pdbx_description
1 polymer ?
#
loop_
_entity_poly.entity_id
_entity_poly.type
_entity_poly.pdbx_seq_one_letter_code
_entity_poly.pdbx_strand_id
1 'polypeptide(L)'
;MNMLHSTATTTTLFLLLTIFTLPHPKANGATCHADDEAGLLGFKSGIKSDPSGMLKSWIPGTDCCKWDGIQCVFNSNRVQSITLFGQPEEKPESILSGTISPTLAKLQLLSGLYLTNLRNISGPFPSFLFKLPNIQFIYIENNQLSGRIPENIGNLSQLEALSLAGNRFTGPIPSSIAKLTQLTQLKLGNNLLTGTVPQGIGKLVNLTYLSLQGNQLQGTIPDFFSSFTNLRILELSRNKFSGEIPTSISTLAPKLAYLELGHNSLSGKIPDFLGKFRALDTLDLSWNKFSGTVPGSFKNLTKIFNLDLSNNLLVDPFPEMNVKGIESLDLSNNRFHLGKIPKWVASSPIIFSLKLANCGIKMRIEDFKPSETYFYDFIDLSGNEISGSAIGLVNSTEYLVGFWAAGNKLRFDLEGLRFGQRFKYLDLSHNSVFGKVPNSVVGLEKLNVSYNHLCGQIPKNNFPASVFVGNDCLCGSPLQPCKKAKALF
;
A
#
# COMPACT_ATOMS: atom_id res chain seq x y z
N MET A 1 104.01 37.00 9.38
CA MET A 1 104.48 38.34 9.00
C MET A 1 103.28 39.05 8.37
N ASN A 2 102.64 39.93 9.19
CA ASN A 2 101.66 40.97 8.87
C ASN A 2 100.33 40.58 8.20
N MET A 3 99.21 41.30 8.33
CA MET A 3 98.53 42.08 9.37
C MET A 3 97.16 42.43 8.75
N LEU A 4 96.16 42.64 9.61
CA LEU A 4 94.78 43.13 9.39
C LEU A 4 94.61 44.24 8.31
N HIS A 5 93.46 44.25 7.59
CA HIS A 5 92.34 45.19 7.85
C HIS A 5 91.13 45.02 6.90
N SER A 6 89.98 45.44 7.42
CA SER A 6 88.62 45.41 6.84
C SER A 6 88.34 46.55 5.86
N THR A 7 87.34 46.40 5.00
CA THR A 7 86.24 47.39 4.84
C THR A 7 85.05 46.76 4.12
N ALA A 8 83.85 47.04 4.65
CA ALA A 8 82.57 46.75 4.03
C ALA A 8 82.16 47.87 3.05
N THR A 9 81.50 47.52 1.95
CA THR A 9 80.60 48.41 1.21
C THR A 9 79.40 47.62 0.70
N THR A 10 78.22 48.05 1.16
CA THR A 10 76.90 47.59 0.72
C THR A 10 76.51 48.29 -0.57
N THR A 11 76.17 47.52 -1.61
CA THR A 11 75.38 48.01 -2.74
C THR A 11 74.36 46.94 -3.12
N THR A 12 73.11 47.20 -2.74
CA THR A 12 71.92 46.47 -3.14
C THR A 12 71.74 46.54 -4.66
N LEU A 13 71.74 45.38 -5.33
CA LEU A 13 71.32 45.24 -6.72
C LEU A 13 70.12 44.29 -6.78
N PHE A 14 68.95 44.87 -7.02
CA PHE A 14 67.76 44.14 -7.46
C PHE A 14 67.98 43.64 -8.88
N LEU A 15 67.93 42.33 -9.11
CA LEU A 15 67.67 41.78 -10.44
C LEU A 15 66.72 40.59 -10.33
N LEU A 16 65.62 40.71 -11.06
CA LEU A 16 64.44 39.86 -11.06
C LEU A 16 64.78 38.42 -11.47
N LEU A 17 64.52 37.47 -10.57
CA LEU A 17 64.27 36.08 -10.94
C LEU A 17 62.86 35.99 -11.52
N THR A 18 62.77 35.86 -12.85
CA THR A 18 61.56 35.42 -13.54
C THR A 18 61.30 33.95 -13.19
N ILE A 19 60.56 33.74 -12.10
CA ILE A 19 59.93 32.45 -11.83
C ILE A 19 58.87 32.25 -12.91
N PHE A 20 59.09 31.28 -13.79
CA PHE A 20 58.01 30.71 -14.59
C PHE A 20 57.00 30.09 -13.63
N THR A 21 55.96 30.85 -13.29
CA THR A 21 54.76 30.28 -12.70
C THR A 21 54.09 29.44 -13.78
N LEU A 22 54.18 28.12 -13.62
CA LEU A 22 53.23 27.22 -14.27
C LEU A 22 51.82 27.77 -13.99
N PRO A 23 50.95 27.93 -15.00
CA PRO A 23 49.58 28.29 -14.74
C PRO A 23 48.98 27.17 -13.88
N HIS A 24 48.70 27.47 -12.61
CA HIS A 24 47.81 26.65 -11.83
C HIS A 24 46.51 26.54 -12.63
N PRO A 25 46.02 25.33 -12.95
CA PRO A 25 44.69 25.24 -13.52
C PRO A 25 43.73 25.85 -12.51
N LYS A 26 43.03 26.91 -12.92
CA LYS A 26 41.82 27.37 -12.23
C LYS A 26 40.85 26.19 -12.22
N ALA A 27 40.81 25.45 -11.12
CA ALA A 27 39.79 24.43 -10.85
C ALA A 27 38.91 24.91 -9.70
N ASN A 28 38.19 26.02 -9.90
CA ASN A 28 37.07 26.36 -9.02
C ASN A 28 35.79 25.71 -9.56
N GLY A 29 35.75 24.38 -9.50
CA GLY A 29 34.50 23.65 -9.34
C GLY A 29 34.46 23.24 -7.87
N ALA A 30 33.49 23.73 -7.10
CA ALA A 30 33.40 23.41 -5.67
C ALA A 30 33.52 21.90 -5.45
N THR A 31 34.56 21.46 -4.76
CA THR A 31 34.78 20.05 -4.45
C THR A 31 33.90 19.65 -3.27
N CYS A 32 33.43 18.40 -3.27
CA CYS A 32 32.71 17.82 -2.12
C CYS A 32 33.51 18.05 -0.83
N HIS A 33 32.83 18.27 0.29
CA HIS A 33 33.52 18.23 1.57
C HIS A 33 34.09 16.84 1.83
N ALA A 34 35.36 16.75 2.23
CA ALA A 34 36.11 15.50 2.32
C ALA A 34 35.43 14.43 3.20
N ASP A 35 34.82 14.83 4.32
CA ASP A 35 34.08 13.91 5.20
C ASP A 35 32.82 13.36 4.54
N ASP A 36 32.09 14.18 3.80
CA ASP A 36 30.85 13.79 3.16
C ASP A 36 31.16 12.84 1.99
N GLU A 37 32.19 13.15 1.20
CA GLU A 37 32.72 12.28 0.14
C GLU A 37 33.13 10.92 0.72
N ALA A 38 33.96 10.92 1.77
CA ALA A 38 34.41 9.69 2.41
C ALA A 38 33.26 8.89 3.04
N GLY A 39 32.25 9.57 3.58
CA GLY A 39 31.06 8.96 4.14
C GLY A 39 30.22 8.25 3.08
N LEU A 40 29.96 8.93 1.96
CA LEU A 40 29.20 8.43 0.81
C LEU A 40 29.93 7.30 0.07
N LEU A 41 31.23 7.45 -0.19
CA LEU A 41 32.03 6.38 -0.80
C LEU A 41 32.14 5.14 0.12
N GLY A 42 32.19 5.35 1.43
CA GLY A 42 32.10 4.27 2.41
C GLY A 42 30.74 3.59 2.47
N PHE A 43 29.66 4.28 2.10
CA PHE A 43 28.34 3.66 1.87
C PHE A 43 28.35 2.85 0.58
N LYS A 44 28.86 3.44 -0.51
CA LYS A 44 28.96 2.77 -1.81
C LYS A 44 29.79 1.49 -1.74
N SER A 45 30.89 1.45 -0.98
CA SER A 45 31.69 0.23 -0.82
C SER A 45 30.98 -0.89 -0.03
N GLY A 46 29.98 -0.53 0.80
CA GLY A 46 29.12 -1.49 1.50
C GLY A 46 27.99 -2.06 0.63
N ILE A 47 27.79 -1.52 -0.57
CA ILE A 47 26.83 -2.04 -1.55
C ILE A 47 27.50 -3.19 -2.33
N LYS A 48 26.85 -4.35 -2.31
CA LYS A 48 27.31 -5.59 -2.94
C LYS A 48 26.83 -5.72 -4.39
N SER A 49 25.68 -5.14 -4.73
CA SER A 49 25.11 -5.21 -6.07
C SER A 49 24.27 -3.97 -6.37
N ASP A 50 24.49 -3.39 -7.55
CA ASP A 50 23.81 -2.23 -8.12
C ASP A 50 23.62 -2.44 -9.64
N PRO A 51 22.71 -3.32 -10.08
CA PRO A 51 22.58 -3.68 -11.48
C PRO A 51 22.10 -2.53 -12.37
N SER A 52 21.30 -1.60 -11.83
CA SER A 52 20.88 -0.39 -12.55
C SER A 52 21.94 0.72 -12.62
N GLY A 53 23.03 0.61 -11.85
CA GLY A 53 24.03 1.67 -11.72
C GLY A 53 23.49 2.93 -11.03
N MET A 54 22.62 2.76 -10.02
CA MET A 54 22.04 3.83 -9.22
C MET A 54 23.11 4.71 -8.55
N LEU A 55 24.27 4.14 -8.21
CA LEU A 55 25.40 4.84 -7.61
C LEU A 55 26.51 5.16 -8.63
N LYS A 56 26.24 5.05 -9.95
CA LYS A 56 27.26 5.19 -11.00
C LYS A 56 27.94 6.57 -11.00
N SER A 57 27.18 7.64 -10.72
CA SER A 57 27.69 9.02 -10.66
C SER A 57 28.57 9.31 -9.44
N TRP A 58 28.60 8.42 -8.43
CA TRP A 58 29.35 8.62 -7.19
C TRP A 58 30.84 8.32 -7.41
N ILE A 59 31.56 9.28 -7.98
CA ILE A 59 32.95 9.12 -8.45
C ILE A 59 33.92 9.86 -7.51
N PRO A 60 34.93 9.19 -6.96
CA PRO A 60 35.92 9.85 -6.10
C PRO A 60 36.60 11.06 -6.74
N GLY A 61 36.84 12.10 -5.96
CA GLY A 61 37.47 13.37 -6.37
C GLY A 61 36.54 14.34 -7.11
N THR A 62 35.24 14.02 -7.24
CA THR A 62 34.26 14.88 -7.91
C THR A 62 33.31 15.55 -6.92
N ASP A 63 32.59 16.57 -7.37
CA ASP A 63 31.59 17.27 -6.57
C ASP A 63 30.39 16.36 -6.26
N CYS A 64 30.27 15.91 -5.01
CA CYS A 64 29.22 15.01 -4.55
C CYS A 64 27.83 15.64 -4.62
N CYS A 65 27.73 16.97 -4.66
CA CYS A 65 26.45 17.65 -4.82
C CYS A 65 25.87 17.48 -6.23
N LYS A 66 26.63 16.89 -7.17
CA LYS A 66 26.18 16.50 -8.51
C LYS A 66 25.92 15.00 -8.64
N TRP A 67 26.12 14.23 -7.58
CA TRP A 67 25.87 12.79 -7.61
C TRP A 67 24.36 12.52 -7.54
N ASP A 68 23.92 11.50 -8.26
CA ASP A 68 22.51 11.12 -8.29
C ASP A 68 22.03 10.78 -6.88
N GLY A 69 20.90 11.36 -6.50
CA GLY A 69 20.31 11.17 -5.18
C GLY A 69 20.94 12.00 -4.06
N ILE A 70 21.98 12.80 -4.32
CA ILE A 70 22.60 13.66 -3.31
C ILE A 70 22.10 15.09 -3.44
N GLN A 71 21.60 15.65 -2.34
CA GLN A 71 21.26 17.07 -2.23
C GLN A 71 22.15 17.73 -1.19
N CYS A 72 22.75 18.86 -1.54
CA CYS A 72 23.56 19.66 -0.63
C CYS A 72 22.82 20.89 -0.12
N VAL A 73 23.29 21.41 1.01
CA VAL A 73 22.83 22.70 1.55
C VAL A 73 23.12 23.82 0.53
N PHE A 74 22.18 24.75 0.35
CA PHE A 74 22.33 25.88 -0.57
C PHE A 74 23.64 26.66 -0.29
N ASN A 75 24.39 26.97 -1.34
CA ASN A 75 25.70 27.64 -1.27
C ASN A 75 26.75 26.94 -0.39
N SER A 76 26.63 25.62 -0.21
CA SER A 76 27.56 24.81 0.57
C SER A 76 27.92 23.53 -0.18
N ASN A 77 29.10 22.97 0.11
CA ASN A 77 29.55 21.67 -0.41
C ASN A 77 29.24 20.52 0.55
N ARG A 78 28.26 20.72 1.45
CA ARG A 78 27.85 19.78 2.48
C ARG A 78 26.54 19.10 2.15
N VAL A 79 26.50 17.78 2.31
CA VAL A 79 25.34 16.94 2.02
C VAL A 79 24.26 17.14 3.07
N GLN A 80 23.06 17.44 2.60
CA GLN A 80 21.85 17.64 3.40
C GLN A 80 20.93 16.41 3.33
N SER A 81 20.79 15.78 2.17
CA SER A 81 19.94 14.59 2.04
C SER A 81 20.51 13.56 1.06
N ILE A 82 20.17 12.30 1.33
CA ILE A 82 20.43 11.16 0.45
C ILE A 82 19.09 10.57 0.05
N THR A 83 18.83 10.47 -1.25
CA THR A 83 17.61 9.92 -1.83
C THR A 83 17.93 8.84 -2.85
N LEU A 84 17.65 7.59 -2.48
CA LEU A 84 17.77 6.42 -3.35
C LEU A 84 16.42 5.71 -3.41
N PHE A 85 15.86 5.62 -4.61
CA PHE A 85 14.53 5.08 -4.85
C PHE A 85 14.56 3.98 -5.92
N GLY A 86 14.08 2.80 -5.56
CA GLY A 86 13.89 1.69 -6.48
C GLY A 86 12.52 1.75 -7.17
N GLN A 87 12.47 1.32 -8.42
CA GLN A 87 11.23 1.15 -9.21
C GLN A 87 11.03 -0.29 -9.67
N PRO A 88 11.00 -1.29 -8.76
CA PRO A 88 11.19 -2.68 -9.17
C PRO A 88 9.98 -3.32 -9.86
N GLU A 89 8.85 -2.61 -9.94
CA GLU A 89 7.68 -3.02 -10.72
C GLU A 89 7.81 -2.60 -12.20
N GLU A 90 8.32 -1.40 -12.46
CA GLU A 90 8.57 -0.89 -13.82
C GLU A 90 9.93 -1.34 -14.37
N LYS A 91 10.93 -1.43 -13.49
CA LYS A 91 12.35 -1.70 -13.78
C LYS A 91 12.87 -2.72 -12.76
N PRO A 92 12.71 -4.03 -13.00
CA PRO A 92 13.08 -5.08 -12.03
C PRO A 92 14.53 -5.02 -11.54
N GLU A 93 15.44 -4.45 -12.32
CA GLU A 93 16.85 -4.20 -12.00
C GLU A 93 17.10 -2.97 -11.13
N SER A 94 16.08 -2.17 -10.82
CA SER A 94 16.17 -1.01 -9.92
C SER A 94 16.20 -1.44 -8.45
N ILE A 95 17.23 -2.20 -8.10
CA ILE A 95 17.47 -2.76 -6.78
C ILE A 95 18.87 -2.40 -6.28
N LEU A 96 19.04 -2.33 -4.96
CA LEU A 96 20.33 -2.12 -4.32
C LEU A 96 20.52 -3.17 -3.24
N SER A 97 21.59 -3.97 -3.32
CA SER A 97 21.85 -5.04 -2.36
C SER A 97 23.06 -4.71 -1.50
N GLY A 98 22.93 -4.80 -0.17
CA GLY A 98 24.01 -4.46 0.75
C GLY A 98 23.51 -4.12 2.15
N THR A 99 24.28 -3.28 2.85
CA THR A 99 23.94 -2.77 4.18
C THR A 99 24.12 -1.26 4.23
N ILE A 100 23.37 -0.59 5.09
CA ILE A 100 23.56 0.85 5.34
C ILE A 100 24.84 1.05 6.16
N SER A 101 25.88 1.56 5.52
CA SER A 101 27.21 1.71 6.14
C SER A 101 27.22 2.76 7.26
N PRO A 102 27.84 2.46 8.43
CA PRO A 102 28.06 3.44 9.49
C PRO A 102 28.93 4.64 9.11
N THR A 103 29.64 4.60 7.98
CA THR A 103 30.44 5.73 7.49
C THR A 103 29.59 6.96 7.17
N LEU A 104 28.29 6.77 6.95
CA LEU A 104 27.34 7.88 6.79
C LEU A 104 27.26 8.78 8.03
N ALA A 105 27.76 8.34 9.19
CA ALA A 105 27.95 9.20 10.36
C ALA A 105 28.82 10.44 10.09
N LYS A 106 29.64 10.44 9.02
CA LYS A 106 30.49 11.58 8.66
C LYS A 106 29.71 12.77 8.11
N LEU A 107 28.49 12.56 7.59
CA LEU A 107 27.66 13.60 7.00
C LEU A 107 26.95 14.40 8.10
N GLN A 108 27.68 15.29 8.75
CA GLN A 108 27.20 16.00 9.95
C GLN A 108 26.04 16.98 9.69
N LEU A 109 25.79 17.36 8.43
CA LEU A 109 24.63 18.17 8.03
C LEU A 109 23.47 17.36 7.43
N LEU A 110 23.55 16.02 7.46
CA LEU A 110 22.47 15.17 6.95
C LEU A 110 21.19 15.37 7.78
N SER A 111 20.15 15.87 7.14
CA SER A 111 18.81 16.02 7.71
C SER A 111 17.80 15.01 7.15
N GLY A 112 18.05 14.45 5.97
CA GLY A 112 17.16 13.48 5.33
C GLY A 112 17.86 12.23 4.80
N LEU A 113 17.35 11.05 5.15
CA LEU A 113 17.78 9.76 4.61
C LEU A 113 16.56 9.03 4.02
N TYR A 114 16.52 8.90 2.70
CA TYR A 114 15.44 8.28 1.94
C TYR A 114 15.99 7.09 1.14
N LEU A 115 15.72 5.88 1.62
CA LEU A 115 16.13 4.61 1.02
C LEU A 115 14.86 3.77 0.82
N THR A 116 14.20 3.93 -0.32
CA THR A 116 12.85 3.38 -0.53
C THR A 116 12.84 2.41 -1.71
N ASN A 117 12.13 1.28 -1.56
CA ASN A 117 11.91 0.28 -2.62
C ASN A 117 13.18 -0.35 -3.22
N LEU A 118 14.31 -0.34 -2.49
CA LEU A 118 15.58 -0.89 -2.97
C LEU A 118 15.65 -2.43 -2.88
N ARG A 119 14.62 -3.06 -2.27
CA ARG A 119 14.38 -4.51 -2.09
C ARG A 119 15.40 -5.29 -1.27
N ASN A 120 16.70 -5.01 -1.36
CA ASN A 120 17.76 -5.89 -0.85
C ASN A 120 18.75 -5.19 0.10
N ILE A 121 18.44 -3.98 0.59
CA ILE A 121 19.19 -3.39 1.69
C ILE A 121 18.80 -4.11 2.98
N SER A 122 19.81 -4.63 3.69
CA SER A 122 19.66 -5.48 4.87
C SER A 122 20.47 -4.95 6.05
N GLY A 123 20.37 -5.62 7.20
CA GLY A 123 21.06 -5.27 8.44
C GLY A 123 20.10 -4.78 9.53
N PRO A 124 20.63 -4.37 10.70
CA PRO A 124 19.82 -3.84 11.78
C PRO A 124 19.39 -2.38 11.50
N PHE A 125 18.62 -1.80 12.42
CA PHE A 125 18.43 -0.35 12.46
C PHE A 125 19.81 0.37 12.44
N PRO A 126 20.01 1.37 11.56
CA PRO A 126 21.28 2.09 11.44
C PRO A 126 21.56 2.95 12.67
N SER A 127 22.23 2.38 13.68
CA SER A 127 22.52 3.06 14.96
C SER A 127 23.43 4.28 14.83
N PHE A 128 24.15 4.43 13.71
CA PHE A 128 24.94 5.63 13.45
C PHE A 128 24.08 6.89 13.36
N LEU A 129 22.77 6.77 13.08
CA LEU A 129 21.84 7.90 13.05
C LEU A 129 21.81 8.66 14.38
N PHE A 130 22.09 8.00 15.51
CA PHE A 130 22.18 8.66 16.82
C PHE A 130 23.34 9.66 16.93
N LYS A 131 24.28 9.64 15.98
CA LYS A 131 25.42 10.57 15.91
C LYS A 131 25.19 11.74 14.95
N LEU A 132 24.04 11.80 14.28
CA LEU A 132 23.71 12.84 13.31
C LEU A 132 22.88 13.94 14.00
N PRO A 133 23.43 15.14 14.21
CA PRO A 133 22.78 16.18 15.01
C PRO A 133 21.57 16.82 14.33
N ASN A 134 21.48 16.72 12.99
CA ASN A 134 20.48 17.42 12.19
C ASN A 134 19.42 16.50 11.58
N ILE A 135 19.41 15.19 11.91
CA ILE A 135 18.50 14.23 11.27
C ILE A 135 17.04 14.52 11.65
N GLN A 136 16.20 14.74 10.64
CA GLN A 136 14.79 15.10 10.77
C GLN A 136 13.88 14.11 10.03
N PHE A 137 14.34 13.57 8.90
CA PHE A 137 13.57 12.71 8.03
C PHE A 137 14.28 11.38 7.83
N ILE A 138 13.66 10.29 8.29
CA ILE A 138 14.13 8.94 8.02
C ILE A 138 13.02 8.19 7.29
N TYR A 139 13.26 7.84 6.04
CA TYR A 139 12.41 6.97 5.24
C TYR A 139 13.26 5.80 4.75
N ILE A 140 13.19 4.65 5.44
CA ILE A 140 13.86 3.42 5.00
C ILE A 140 12.76 2.40 4.78
N GLU A 141 12.19 2.40 3.58
CA GLU A 141 10.95 1.69 3.26
C GLU A 141 11.18 0.56 2.25
N ASN A 142 10.41 -0.53 2.38
CA ASN A 142 10.37 -1.65 1.43
C ASN A 142 11.76 -2.24 1.15
N ASN A 143 12.40 -2.69 2.24
CA ASN A 143 13.75 -3.24 2.30
C ASN A 143 13.77 -4.50 3.19
N GLN A 144 14.96 -4.96 3.60
CA GLN A 144 15.16 -6.15 4.43
C GLN A 144 15.85 -5.83 5.76
N LEU A 145 15.69 -4.62 6.29
CA LEU A 145 16.20 -4.33 7.63
C LEU A 145 15.47 -5.20 8.65
N SER A 146 16.18 -5.66 9.68
CA SER A 146 15.67 -6.64 10.65
C SER A 146 16.21 -6.36 12.06
N GLY A 147 15.88 -7.24 13.00
CA GLY A 147 16.18 -7.03 14.43
C GLY A 147 15.16 -6.11 15.09
N ARG A 148 15.50 -5.53 16.24
CA ARG A 148 14.59 -4.65 17.00
C ARG A 148 14.79 -3.19 16.64
N ILE A 149 13.73 -2.40 16.76
CA ILE A 149 13.86 -0.93 16.85
C ILE A 149 14.53 -0.62 18.19
N PRO A 150 15.64 0.17 18.23
CA PRO A 150 16.38 0.39 19.47
C PRO A 150 15.59 1.16 20.54
N GLU A 151 15.78 0.80 21.81
CA GLU A 151 15.13 1.47 22.95
C GLU A 151 15.54 2.94 23.11
N ASN A 152 16.66 3.37 22.53
CA ASN A 152 17.10 4.75 22.52
C ASN A 152 16.63 5.53 21.27
N ILE A 153 15.66 5.02 20.50
CA ILE A 153 15.12 5.73 19.33
C ILE A 153 14.64 7.15 19.68
N GLY A 154 14.12 7.33 20.90
CA GLY A 154 13.71 8.62 21.45
C GLY A 154 14.83 9.67 21.60
N ASN A 155 16.11 9.32 21.40
CA ASN A 155 17.21 10.28 21.38
C ASN A 155 17.28 11.10 20.08
N LEU A 156 16.59 10.67 19.02
CA LEU A 156 16.48 11.41 17.77
C LEU A 156 15.41 12.51 17.87
N SER A 157 15.49 13.37 18.90
CA SER A 157 14.40 14.27 19.31
C SER A 157 14.00 15.33 18.28
N GLN A 158 14.81 15.53 17.24
CA GLN A 158 14.52 16.44 16.12
C GLN A 158 13.74 15.77 14.97
N LEU A 159 13.41 14.46 15.08
CA LEU A 159 12.69 13.78 14.01
C LEU A 159 11.29 14.35 13.80
N GLU A 160 11.04 14.73 12.55
CA GLU A 160 9.75 15.16 12.03
C GLU A 160 9.03 14.03 11.29
N ALA A 161 9.77 13.07 10.71
CA ALA A 161 9.20 11.89 10.10
C ALA A 161 10.07 10.65 10.31
N LEU A 162 9.42 9.55 10.73
CA LEU A 162 10.02 8.23 10.83
C LEU A 162 9.16 7.22 10.07
N SER A 163 9.72 6.70 8.99
CA SER A 163 9.17 5.56 8.27
C SER A 163 10.18 4.43 8.15
N LEU A 164 9.76 3.26 8.64
CA LEU A 164 10.45 1.99 8.54
C LEU A 164 9.56 0.93 7.86
N ALA A 165 8.54 1.38 7.13
CA ALA A 165 7.50 0.52 6.59
C ALA A 165 8.06 -0.53 5.61
N GLY A 166 7.48 -1.73 5.59
CA GLY A 166 7.89 -2.77 4.64
C GLY A 166 9.29 -3.31 4.90
N ASN A 167 9.64 -3.57 6.15
CA ASN A 167 10.89 -4.22 6.54
C ASN A 167 10.59 -5.49 7.36
N ARG A 168 11.59 -6.01 8.08
CA ARG A 168 11.50 -7.21 8.92
C ARG A 168 11.82 -6.90 10.38
N PHE A 169 11.49 -5.69 10.87
CA PHE A 169 11.69 -5.33 12.27
C PHE A 169 10.80 -6.18 13.18
N THR A 170 11.35 -6.60 14.32
CA THR A 170 10.75 -7.53 15.29
C THR A 170 10.73 -6.92 16.69
N GLY A 171 10.05 -7.59 17.63
CA GLY A 171 9.95 -7.13 19.02
C GLY A 171 8.89 -6.03 19.20
N PRO A 172 8.80 -5.43 20.39
CA PRO A 172 7.84 -4.38 20.68
C PRO A 172 8.23 -3.04 20.05
N ILE A 173 7.24 -2.15 19.90
CA ILE A 173 7.50 -0.72 19.64
C ILE A 173 8.11 -0.13 20.94
N PRO A 174 9.32 0.44 20.90
CA PRO A 174 9.95 1.00 22.09
C PRO A 174 9.14 2.13 22.71
N SER A 175 9.01 2.16 24.04
CA SER A 175 8.26 3.23 24.73
C SER A 175 8.90 4.61 24.58
N SER A 176 10.21 4.65 24.31
CA SER A 176 10.95 5.90 24.08
C SER A 176 10.52 6.65 22.83
N ILE A 177 9.77 6.03 21.91
CA ILE A 177 9.20 6.69 20.74
C ILE A 177 8.34 7.90 21.13
N ALA A 178 7.76 7.87 22.33
CA ALA A 178 6.99 8.96 22.93
C ALA A 178 7.79 10.26 23.16
N LYS A 179 9.12 10.22 23.07
CA LYS A 179 10.00 11.40 23.18
C LYS A 179 10.13 12.17 21.85
N LEU A 180 9.72 11.58 20.73
CA LEU A 180 9.85 12.18 19.40
C LEU A 180 8.71 13.15 19.09
N THR A 181 8.51 14.16 19.94
CA THR A 181 7.31 15.03 19.93
C THR A 181 7.15 15.89 18.68
N GLN A 182 8.20 16.01 17.86
CA GLN A 182 8.16 16.72 16.57
C GLN A 182 7.58 15.87 15.44
N LEU A 183 7.33 14.56 15.66
CA LEU A 183 6.85 13.68 14.61
C LEU A 183 5.48 14.11 14.07
N THR A 184 5.46 14.24 12.75
CA THR A 184 4.26 14.39 11.93
C THR A 184 3.88 13.07 11.27
N GLN A 185 4.85 12.18 11.02
CA GLN A 185 4.61 10.88 10.41
C GLN A 185 5.32 9.78 11.19
N LEU A 186 4.56 8.77 11.59
CA LEU A 186 5.07 7.54 12.18
C LEU A 186 4.53 6.35 11.40
N LYS A 187 5.38 5.75 10.56
CA LYS A 187 5.02 4.63 9.69
C LYS A 187 5.88 3.41 10.01
N LEU A 188 5.31 2.45 10.73
CA LEU A 188 5.93 1.20 11.11
C LEU A 188 5.21 -0.01 10.49
N GLY A 189 4.32 0.23 9.52
CA GLY A 189 3.51 -0.81 8.90
C GLY A 189 4.33 -1.86 8.14
N ASN A 190 3.73 -3.02 7.89
CA ASN A 190 4.33 -4.14 7.14
C ASN A 190 5.70 -4.55 7.70
N ASN A 191 5.71 -4.91 8.98
CA ASN A 191 6.87 -5.44 9.70
C ASN A 191 6.45 -6.68 10.52
N LEU A 192 7.32 -7.15 11.42
CA LEU A 192 7.07 -8.27 12.32
C LEU A 192 6.98 -7.81 13.79
N LEU A 193 6.52 -6.58 14.03
CA LEU A 193 6.42 -6.00 15.37
C LEU A 193 5.36 -6.74 16.19
N THR A 194 5.60 -6.87 17.49
CA THR A 194 4.81 -7.66 18.45
C THR A 194 4.45 -6.84 19.69
N GLY A 195 3.66 -7.40 20.60
CA GLY A 195 3.28 -6.72 21.85
C GLY A 195 2.16 -5.69 21.64
N THR A 196 2.00 -4.78 22.61
CA THR A 196 0.96 -3.75 22.61
C THR A 196 1.49 -2.42 22.08
N VAL A 197 0.59 -1.56 21.58
CA VAL A 197 0.93 -0.19 21.20
C VAL A 197 1.21 0.64 22.46
N PRO A 198 2.38 1.30 22.60
CA PRO A 198 2.70 2.09 23.78
C PRO A 198 1.76 3.29 23.97
N GLN A 199 1.18 3.46 25.16
CA GLN A 199 0.29 4.59 25.48
C GLN A 199 0.97 5.96 25.24
N GLY A 200 2.30 6.02 25.36
CA GLY A 200 3.09 7.23 25.15
C GLY A 200 3.01 7.80 23.73
N ILE A 201 2.56 7.04 22.72
CA ILE A 201 2.31 7.57 21.36
C ILE A 201 1.30 8.72 21.39
N GLY A 202 0.39 8.77 22.37
CA GLY A 202 -0.49 9.91 22.61
C GLY A 202 0.23 11.24 22.84
N LYS A 203 1.54 11.27 23.14
CA LYS A 203 2.32 12.52 23.28
C LYS A 203 2.74 13.11 21.94
N LEU A 204 2.59 12.38 20.84
CA LEU A 204 3.00 12.79 19.49
C LEU A 204 1.90 13.65 18.83
N VAL A 205 1.61 14.81 19.43
CA VAL A 205 0.44 15.65 19.11
C VAL A 205 0.42 16.21 17.68
N ASN A 206 1.59 16.24 17.03
CA ASN A 206 1.77 16.75 15.67
C ASN A 206 1.51 15.72 14.57
N LEU A 207 1.18 14.47 14.93
CA LEU A 207 0.94 13.41 13.95
C LEU A 207 -0.18 13.76 12.97
N THR A 208 0.14 13.61 11.69
CA THR A 208 -0.78 13.66 10.55
C THR A 208 -0.98 12.26 9.95
N TYR A 209 0.00 11.35 10.11
CA TYR A 209 -0.05 9.98 9.63
C TYR A 209 0.51 9.01 10.69
N LEU A 210 -0.35 8.11 11.19
CA LEU A 210 0.04 6.97 12.00
C LEU A 210 -0.29 5.66 11.27
N SER A 211 0.74 4.88 10.92
CA SER A 211 0.59 3.56 10.28
C SER A 211 1.32 2.49 11.07
N LEU A 212 0.56 1.52 11.58
CA LEU A 212 1.04 0.32 12.27
C LEU A 212 0.51 -0.97 11.63
N GLN A 213 -0.13 -0.86 10.46
CA GLN A 213 -0.77 -1.98 9.77
C GLN A 213 0.19 -3.12 9.43
N GLY A 214 -0.30 -4.34 9.22
CA GLY A 214 0.51 -5.46 8.74
C GLY A 214 1.63 -5.85 9.72
N ASN A 215 1.29 -6.00 10.99
CA ASN A 215 2.21 -6.43 12.06
C ASN A 215 1.56 -7.55 12.89
N GLN A 216 2.16 -7.91 14.03
CA GLN A 216 1.63 -8.86 15.00
C GLN A 216 1.26 -8.18 16.32
N LEU A 217 0.87 -6.90 16.27
CA LEU A 217 0.46 -6.13 17.45
C LEU A 217 -0.85 -6.68 18.01
N GLN A 218 -0.97 -6.71 19.33
CA GLN A 218 -2.08 -7.33 20.05
C GLN A 218 -2.59 -6.46 21.19
N GLY A 219 -3.65 -6.92 21.87
CA GLY A 219 -4.34 -6.17 22.93
C GLY A 219 -5.44 -5.29 22.36
N THR A 220 -5.86 -4.28 23.12
CA THR A 220 -6.83 -3.27 22.65
C THR A 220 -6.13 -2.16 21.89
N ILE A 221 -6.87 -1.46 21.02
CA ILE A 221 -6.41 -0.17 20.49
C ILE A 221 -6.37 0.82 21.68
N PRO A 222 -5.26 1.49 21.97
CA PRO A 222 -5.19 2.36 23.13
C PRO A 222 -6.01 3.65 22.96
N ASP A 223 -6.59 4.13 24.06
CA ASP A 223 -7.49 5.29 24.08
C ASP A 223 -6.71 6.60 24.28
N PHE A 224 -5.90 7.00 23.28
CA PHE A 224 -5.09 8.23 23.34
C PHE A 224 -5.36 9.23 22.22
N PHE A 225 -6.34 9.00 21.35
CA PHE A 225 -6.53 9.80 20.13
C PHE A 225 -6.99 11.23 20.40
N SER A 226 -7.45 11.53 21.62
CA SER A 226 -7.87 12.86 22.07
C SER A 226 -6.77 13.93 21.98
N SER A 227 -5.51 13.53 21.94
CA SER A 227 -4.38 14.47 21.83
C SER A 227 -4.01 14.82 20.39
N PHE A 228 -4.45 14.04 19.40
CA PHE A 228 -4.09 14.29 18.00
C PHE A 228 -5.05 15.28 17.36
N THR A 229 -4.56 16.49 17.12
CA THR A 229 -5.37 17.57 16.54
C THR A 229 -5.31 17.63 15.03
N ASN A 230 -4.36 16.93 14.39
CA ASN A 230 -4.08 17.03 12.95
C ASN A 230 -4.06 15.69 12.20
N LEU A 231 -4.38 14.57 12.85
CA LEU A 231 -4.32 13.25 12.24
C LEU A 231 -5.27 13.16 11.03
N ARG A 232 -4.74 12.70 9.91
CA ARG A 232 -5.43 12.51 8.63
C ARG A 232 -5.53 11.05 8.23
N ILE A 233 -4.52 10.26 8.55
CA ILE A 233 -4.43 8.85 8.18
C ILE A 233 -4.13 8.02 9.43
N LEU A 234 -5.00 7.03 9.69
CA LEU A 234 -4.84 6.04 10.74
C LEU A 234 -5.00 4.63 10.15
N GLU A 235 -3.89 3.89 10.08
CA GLU A 235 -3.86 2.53 9.53
C GLU A 235 -3.40 1.55 10.60
N LEU A 236 -4.31 0.70 11.07
CA LEU A 236 -4.08 -0.34 12.07
C LEU A 236 -4.46 -1.74 11.56
N SER A 237 -4.86 -1.86 10.29
CA SER A 237 -5.30 -3.11 9.68
C SER A 237 -4.28 -4.24 9.77
N ARG A 238 -4.71 -5.49 9.64
CA ARG A 238 -3.85 -6.68 9.58
C ARG A 238 -2.94 -6.80 10.81
N ASN A 239 -3.57 -6.84 11.98
CA ASN A 239 -2.93 -7.05 13.28
C ASN A 239 -3.77 -8.06 14.10
N LYS A 240 -3.53 -8.14 15.40
CA LYS A 240 -4.27 -8.98 16.35
C LYS A 240 -5.00 -8.11 17.39
N PHE A 241 -5.42 -6.90 17.02
CA PHE A 241 -6.16 -6.02 17.93
C PHE A 241 -7.52 -6.61 18.29
N SER A 242 -7.99 -6.34 19.50
CA SER A 242 -9.22 -6.88 20.09
C SER A 242 -9.97 -5.80 20.87
N GLY A 243 -11.17 -6.11 21.36
CA GLY A 243 -12.02 -5.14 22.06
C GLY A 243 -12.74 -4.19 21.11
N GLU A 244 -13.27 -3.10 21.64
CA GLU A 244 -14.06 -2.14 20.86
C GLU A 244 -13.19 -1.02 20.26
N ILE A 245 -13.73 -0.30 19.28
CA ILE A 245 -13.14 0.92 18.74
C ILE A 245 -13.17 2.00 19.85
N PRO A 246 -12.02 2.56 20.29
CA PRO A 246 -11.98 3.53 21.38
C PRO A 246 -12.76 4.81 21.06
N THR A 247 -13.49 5.34 22.04
CA THR A 247 -14.29 6.55 21.87
C THR A 247 -13.46 7.81 21.60
N SER A 248 -12.19 7.85 22.01
CA SER A 248 -11.31 8.98 21.69
C SER A 248 -11.08 9.15 20.20
N ILE A 249 -11.28 8.13 19.35
CA ILE A 249 -11.21 8.30 17.89
C ILE A 249 -12.19 9.39 17.42
N SER A 250 -13.32 9.57 18.11
CA SER A 250 -14.30 10.63 17.77
C SER A 250 -13.73 12.05 17.75
N THR A 251 -12.64 12.33 18.47
CA THR A 251 -12.00 13.66 18.50
C THR A 251 -11.20 13.96 17.23
N LEU A 252 -10.90 12.95 16.42
CA LEU A 252 -10.21 13.11 15.14
C LEU A 252 -11.13 13.70 14.06
N ALA A 253 -12.45 13.71 14.30
CA ALA A 253 -13.41 14.34 13.41
C ALA A 253 -13.28 15.87 13.45
N PRO A 254 -13.48 16.57 12.31
CA PRO A 254 -13.83 16.04 11.00
C PRO A 254 -12.60 15.74 10.13
N LYS A 255 -11.37 15.77 10.67
CA LYS A 255 -10.13 15.86 9.89
C LYS A 255 -9.66 14.53 9.28
N LEU A 256 -9.93 13.41 9.93
CA LEU A 256 -9.50 12.09 9.47
C LEU A 256 -10.11 11.78 8.10
N ALA A 257 -9.26 11.36 7.16
CA ALA A 257 -9.62 11.01 5.80
C ALA A 257 -9.51 9.51 5.53
N TYR A 258 -8.60 8.82 6.22
CA TYR A 258 -8.37 7.38 6.06
C TYR A 258 -8.41 6.71 7.44
N LEU A 259 -9.32 5.75 7.60
CA LEU A 259 -9.43 4.91 8.78
C LEU A 259 -9.49 3.44 8.38
N GLU A 260 -8.40 2.72 8.61
CA GLU A 260 -8.29 1.29 8.30
C GLU A 260 -8.03 0.49 9.57
N LEU A 261 -9.01 -0.33 9.96
CA LEU A 261 -8.99 -1.20 11.13
C LEU A 261 -9.26 -2.68 10.75
N GLY A 262 -9.34 -2.99 9.46
CA GLY A 262 -9.68 -4.30 8.92
C GLY A 262 -8.71 -5.41 9.31
N HIS A 263 -9.10 -6.67 9.17
CA HIS A 263 -8.28 -7.85 9.49
C HIS A 263 -7.70 -7.80 10.91
N ASN A 264 -8.58 -7.72 11.91
CA ASN A 264 -8.25 -7.76 13.32
C ASN A 264 -9.25 -8.69 14.06
N SER A 265 -9.31 -8.61 15.38
CA SER A 265 -10.31 -9.27 16.22
C SER A 265 -11.16 -8.25 17.01
N LEU A 266 -11.36 -7.05 16.45
CA LEU A 266 -12.20 -6.02 17.05
C LEU A 266 -13.65 -6.50 17.11
N SER A 267 -14.37 -6.08 18.13
CA SER A 267 -15.72 -6.54 18.45
C SER A 267 -16.61 -5.39 18.92
N GLY A 268 -17.84 -5.71 19.31
CA GLY A 268 -18.83 -4.71 19.73
C GLY A 268 -19.61 -4.17 18.54
N LYS A 269 -20.22 -3.00 18.72
CA LYS A 269 -20.96 -2.29 17.66
C LYS A 269 -20.04 -1.33 16.92
N ILE A 270 -20.35 -1.07 15.65
CA ILE A 270 -19.75 0.06 14.93
C ILE A 270 -20.22 1.36 15.63
N PRO A 271 -19.30 2.22 16.13
CA PRO A 271 -19.70 3.42 16.87
C PRO A 271 -20.37 4.48 15.99
N ASP A 272 -21.46 5.06 16.48
CA ASP A 272 -22.20 6.12 15.77
C ASP A 272 -21.38 7.39 15.52
N PHE A 273 -20.36 7.67 16.33
CA PHE A 273 -19.49 8.82 16.11
C PHE A 273 -18.74 8.77 14.77
N LEU A 274 -18.61 7.59 14.14
CA LEU A 274 -17.96 7.48 12.83
C LEU A 274 -18.71 8.30 11.77
N GLY A 275 -20.02 8.52 11.90
CA GLY A 275 -20.77 9.43 11.04
C GLY A 275 -20.38 10.91 11.16
N LYS A 276 -19.49 11.29 12.10
CA LYS A 276 -18.97 12.67 12.23
C LYS A 276 -17.82 12.98 11.26
N PHE A 277 -17.18 11.97 10.65
CA PHE A 277 -16.02 12.14 9.78
C PHE A 277 -16.41 12.55 8.35
N ARG A 278 -16.77 13.82 8.17
CA ARG A 278 -17.20 14.35 6.87
C ARG A 278 -16.09 14.42 5.81
N ALA A 279 -14.83 14.26 6.21
CA ALA A 279 -13.69 14.18 5.30
C ALA A 279 -13.27 12.73 4.99
N LEU A 280 -13.93 11.73 5.58
CA LEU A 280 -13.56 10.33 5.40
C LEU A 280 -13.78 9.92 3.96
N ASP A 281 -12.69 9.49 3.35
CA ASP A 281 -12.57 9.00 1.98
C ASP A 281 -12.60 7.46 1.99
N THR A 282 -11.86 6.86 2.92
CA THR A 282 -11.70 5.42 3.05
C THR A 282 -12.00 4.96 4.48
N LEU A 283 -12.88 3.97 4.59
CA LEU A 283 -13.22 3.26 5.82
C LEU A 283 -13.16 1.75 5.60
N ASP A 284 -12.18 1.09 6.21
CA ASP A 284 -12.05 -0.37 6.22
C ASP A 284 -12.23 -0.89 7.65
N LEU A 285 -13.32 -1.61 7.88
CA LEU A 285 -13.61 -2.35 9.12
C LEU A 285 -13.72 -3.86 8.87
N SER A 286 -13.29 -4.32 7.69
CA SER A 286 -13.45 -5.70 7.23
C SER A 286 -12.80 -6.73 8.14
N TRP A 287 -13.21 -7.99 8.06
CA TRP A 287 -12.55 -9.10 8.75
C TRP A 287 -12.34 -8.83 10.26
N ASN A 288 -13.43 -8.53 10.94
CA ASN A 288 -13.50 -8.31 12.37
C ASN A 288 -14.71 -9.07 12.94
N LYS A 289 -15.11 -8.76 14.17
CA LYS A 289 -16.25 -9.35 14.88
C LYS A 289 -17.30 -8.28 15.22
N PHE A 290 -17.41 -7.23 14.39
CA PHE A 290 -18.41 -6.19 14.60
C PHE A 290 -19.82 -6.76 14.43
N SER A 291 -20.74 -6.35 15.30
CA SER A 291 -22.10 -6.87 15.36
C SER A 291 -23.12 -5.74 15.48
N GLY A 292 -24.40 -6.07 15.27
CA GLY A 292 -25.47 -5.08 15.25
C GLY A 292 -25.57 -4.35 13.92
N THR A 293 -26.20 -3.19 13.94
CA THR A 293 -26.53 -2.43 12.72
C THR A 293 -25.41 -1.47 12.36
N VAL A 294 -25.27 -1.17 11.07
CA VAL A 294 -24.46 -0.02 10.62
C VAL A 294 -25.17 1.28 11.06
N PRO A 295 -24.49 2.21 11.75
CA PRO A 295 -25.14 3.40 12.29
C PRO A 295 -25.80 4.28 11.23
N GLY A 296 -27.02 4.74 11.50
CA GLY A 296 -27.76 5.63 10.61
C GLY A 296 -27.05 6.96 10.30
N SER A 297 -26.09 7.35 11.13
CA SER A 297 -25.22 8.51 10.91
C SER A 297 -24.24 8.35 9.74
N PHE A 298 -24.02 7.13 9.23
CA PHE A 298 -23.16 6.91 8.05
C PHE A 298 -23.66 7.65 6.81
N LYS A 299 -24.95 8.02 6.75
CA LYS A 299 -25.49 8.94 5.73
C LYS A 299 -24.73 10.28 5.64
N ASN A 300 -24.01 10.67 6.69
CA ASN A 300 -23.23 11.90 6.73
C ASN A 300 -21.82 11.76 6.13
N LEU A 301 -21.39 10.54 5.77
CA LEU A 301 -20.10 10.26 5.14
C LEU A 301 -20.15 10.61 3.64
N THR A 302 -20.38 11.89 3.32
CA THR A 302 -20.68 12.34 1.95
C THR A 302 -19.47 12.32 0.99
N LYS A 303 -18.27 12.06 1.52
CA LYS A 303 -17.00 11.94 0.77
C LYS A 303 -16.44 10.52 0.72
N ILE A 304 -17.16 9.52 1.22
CA ILE A 304 -16.66 8.14 1.23
C ILE A 304 -16.63 7.59 -0.20
N PHE A 305 -15.44 7.20 -0.64
CA PHE A 305 -15.22 6.52 -1.91
C PHE A 305 -14.99 5.02 -1.69
N ASN A 306 -14.35 4.63 -0.58
CA ASN A 306 -14.05 3.24 -0.27
C ASN A 306 -14.67 2.84 1.08
N LEU A 307 -15.63 1.91 1.04
CA LEU A 307 -16.26 1.36 2.24
C LEU A 307 -16.19 -0.17 2.21
N ASP A 308 -15.38 -0.73 3.11
CA ASP A 308 -15.29 -2.17 3.32
C ASP A 308 -15.75 -2.52 4.74
N LEU A 309 -16.89 -3.20 4.83
CA LEU A 309 -17.47 -3.72 6.08
C LEU A 309 -17.56 -5.25 6.04
N SER A 310 -16.90 -5.89 5.08
CA SER A 310 -17.05 -7.32 4.79
C SER A 310 -16.58 -8.21 5.94
N ASN A 311 -17.05 -9.45 5.98
CA ASN A 311 -16.58 -10.46 6.94
C ASN A 311 -16.72 -10.01 8.40
N ASN A 312 -17.94 -9.65 8.78
CA ASN A 312 -18.35 -9.26 10.13
C ASN A 312 -19.67 -9.96 10.50
N LEU A 313 -20.31 -9.53 11.59
CA LEU A 313 -21.60 -10.04 12.09
C LEU A 313 -22.70 -8.98 12.00
N LEU A 314 -22.61 -8.07 11.01
CA LEU A 314 -23.54 -6.94 10.86
C LEU A 314 -24.90 -7.40 10.36
N VAL A 315 -25.95 -6.72 10.80
CA VAL A 315 -27.36 -7.03 10.50
C VAL A 315 -28.12 -5.79 10.04
N ASP A 316 -29.33 -5.99 9.55
CA ASP A 316 -30.25 -4.94 9.09
C ASP A 316 -30.79 -4.06 10.23
N PRO A 317 -31.24 -2.82 9.93
CA PRO A 317 -31.19 -2.18 8.61
C PRO A 317 -29.79 -1.63 8.28
N PHE A 318 -29.40 -1.73 7.00
CA PHE A 318 -28.31 -0.94 6.44
C PHE A 318 -28.83 0.48 6.08
N PRO A 319 -28.12 1.56 6.43
CA PRO A 319 -28.62 2.92 6.21
C PRO A 319 -28.62 3.34 4.74
N GLU A 320 -29.57 4.18 4.35
CA GLU A 320 -29.52 4.89 3.07
C GLU A 320 -28.38 5.92 3.12
N MET A 321 -27.38 5.75 2.26
CA MET A 321 -26.19 6.59 2.23
C MET A 321 -26.41 7.81 1.31
N ASN A 322 -25.83 8.95 1.65
CA ASN A 322 -25.78 10.13 0.78
C ASN A 322 -24.35 10.33 0.25
N VAL A 323 -23.94 9.47 -0.68
CA VAL A 323 -22.60 9.51 -1.29
C VAL A 323 -22.67 10.23 -2.64
N LYS A 324 -21.61 10.99 -2.97
CA LYS A 324 -21.47 11.62 -4.29
C LYS A 324 -20.96 10.65 -5.36
N GLY A 325 -20.28 9.58 -4.94
CA GLY A 325 -19.77 8.49 -5.75
C GLY A 325 -18.99 7.53 -4.85
N ILE A 326 -19.23 6.22 -4.99
CA ILE A 326 -18.55 5.19 -4.22
C ILE A 326 -17.72 4.31 -5.15
N GLU A 327 -16.41 4.44 -5.11
CA GLU A 327 -15.50 3.67 -5.97
C GLU A 327 -15.47 2.19 -5.61
N SER A 328 -15.44 1.87 -4.31
CA SER A 328 -15.42 0.50 -3.80
C SER A 328 -16.40 0.33 -2.66
N LEU A 329 -17.30 -0.65 -2.80
CA LEU A 329 -18.23 -1.07 -1.77
C LEU A 329 -18.13 -2.58 -1.55
N ASP A 330 -17.75 -2.99 -0.34
CA ASP A 330 -17.78 -4.39 0.07
C ASP A 330 -18.57 -4.55 1.37
N LEU A 331 -19.75 -5.18 1.26
CA LEU A 331 -20.61 -5.53 2.39
C LEU A 331 -20.66 -7.03 2.64
N SER A 332 -19.84 -7.79 1.89
CA SER A 332 -19.98 -9.23 1.78
C SER A 332 -19.81 -9.97 3.11
N ASN A 333 -20.37 -11.17 3.19
CA ASN A 333 -20.14 -12.09 4.32
C ASN A 333 -20.48 -11.46 5.68
N ASN A 334 -21.66 -10.88 5.75
CA ASN A 334 -22.29 -10.40 6.99
C ASN A 334 -23.56 -11.22 7.27
N ARG A 335 -24.40 -10.76 8.20
CA ARG A 335 -25.73 -11.34 8.49
C ARG A 335 -26.86 -10.44 7.97
N PHE A 336 -26.60 -9.73 6.87
CA PHE A 336 -27.60 -8.89 6.22
C PHE A 336 -28.66 -9.73 5.50
N HIS A 337 -29.87 -9.16 5.43
CA HIS A 337 -31.01 -9.63 4.67
C HIS A 337 -31.55 -8.44 3.85
N LEU A 338 -30.67 -7.87 3.01
CA LEU A 338 -30.97 -6.61 2.32
C LEU A 338 -32.22 -6.70 1.43
N GLY A 339 -32.54 -7.91 0.93
CA GLY A 339 -33.66 -8.16 0.02
C GLY A 339 -33.42 -7.58 -1.39
N LYS A 340 -32.88 -6.38 -1.52
CA LYS A 340 -32.50 -5.74 -2.78
C LYS A 340 -31.17 -5.02 -2.63
N ILE A 341 -30.50 -4.77 -3.75
CA ILE A 341 -29.37 -3.84 -3.79
C ILE A 341 -29.90 -2.44 -3.45
N PRO A 342 -29.29 -1.69 -2.48
CA PRO A 342 -29.76 -0.36 -2.10
C PRO A 342 -29.80 0.61 -3.30
N LYS A 343 -30.80 1.50 -3.34
CA LYS A 343 -31.01 2.40 -4.48
C LYS A 343 -29.86 3.38 -4.69
N TRP A 344 -29.27 3.87 -3.61
CA TRP A 344 -28.10 4.76 -3.66
C TRP A 344 -26.89 4.09 -4.32
N VAL A 345 -26.73 2.75 -4.22
CA VAL A 345 -25.68 2.01 -4.93
C VAL A 345 -25.92 2.07 -6.43
N ALA A 346 -27.15 1.79 -6.88
CA ALA A 346 -27.52 1.88 -8.29
C ALA A 346 -27.43 3.31 -8.85
N SER A 347 -27.50 4.34 -8.00
CA SER A 347 -27.44 5.74 -8.41
C SER A 347 -26.02 6.33 -8.39
N SER A 348 -25.02 5.57 -7.93
CA SER A 348 -23.64 6.06 -7.87
C SER A 348 -23.06 6.17 -9.29
N PRO A 349 -22.50 7.33 -9.67
CA PRO A 349 -21.98 7.54 -11.03
C PRO A 349 -20.65 6.82 -11.29
N ILE A 350 -19.94 6.45 -10.23
CA ILE A 350 -18.66 5.75 -10.28
C ILE A 350 -18.74 4.61 -9.28
N ILE A 351 -18.62 3.37 -9.75
CA ILE A 351 -18.40 2.16 -8.94
C ILE A 351 -17.43 1.30 -9.72
N PHE A 352 -16.23 1.10 -9.19
CA PHE A 352 -15.22 0.20 -9.74
C PHE A 352 -15.34 -1.21 -9.19
N SER A 353 -15.60 -1.35 -7.89
CA SER A 353 -15.72 -2.63 -7.22
C SER A 353 -16.98 -2.70 -6.39
N LEU A 354 -17.91 -3.60 -6.76
CA LEU A 354 -19.12 -3.89 -6.01
C LEU A 354 -19.12 -5.32 -5.51
N LYS A 355 -19.11 -5.51 -4.20
CA LYS A 355 -19.13 -6.83 -3.56
C LYS A 355 -20.24 -6.91 -2.53
N LEU A 356 -21.27 -7.69 -2.86
CA LEU A 356 -22.46 -7.92 -2.05
C LEU A 356 -22.72 -9.42 -1.89
N ALA A 357 -21.65 -10.22 -1.82
CA ALA A 357 -21.77 -11.66 -1.63
C ALA A 357 -22.32 -12.01 -0.25
N ASN A 358 -23.26 -12.97 -0.16
CA ASN A 358 -23.89 -13.40 1.09
C ASN A 358 -24.55 -12.24 1.87
N CYS A 359 -25.28 -11.36 1.17
CA CYS A 359 -25.98 -10.21 1.76
C CYS A 359 -27.51 -10.41 1.89
N GLY A 360 -28.01 -11.62 1.63
CA GLY A 360 -29.43 -11.95 1.68
C GLY A 360 -30.27 -11.18 0.66
N ILE A 361 -29.71 -10.93 -0.53
CA ILE A 361 -30.40 -10.24 -1.62
C ILE A 361 -31.35 -11.23 -2.32
N LYS A 362 -32.60 -10.82 -2.53
CA LYS A 362 -33.67 -11.59 -3.17
C LYS A 362 -34.44 -10.72 -4.15
N MET A 363 -33.91 -10.65 -5.36
CA MET A 363 -34.47 -9.83 -6.44
C MET A 363 -34.23 -10.47 -7.81
N ARG A 364 -34.82 -9.88 -8.84
CA ARG A 364 -34.38 -10.13 -10.21
C ARG A 364 -33.17 -9.25 -10.53
N ILE A 365 -32.17 -9.78 -11.19
CA ILE A 365 -30.98 -9.02 -11.57
C ILE A 365 -31.32 -7.87 -12.53
N GLU A 366 -32.37 -8.01 -13.33
CA GLU A 366 -32.86 -6.97 -14.24
C GLU A 366 -33.52 -5.78 -13.51
N ASP A 367 -33.86 -5.94 -12.22
CA ASP A 367 -34.31 -4.84 -11.38
C ASP A 367 -33.14 -3.98 -10.88
N PHE A 368 -31.90 -4.48 -10.97
CA PHE A 368 -30.70 -3.69 -10.72
C PHE A 368 -30.37 -2.88 -11.97
N LYS A 369 -30.65 -1.57 -11.90
CA LYS A 369 -30.47 -0.62 -13.00
C LYS A 369 -29.44 0.44 -12.59
N PRO A 370 -28.14 0.12 -12.65
CA PRO A 370 -27.10 1.10 -12.37
C PRO A 370 -27.21 2.27 -13.36
N SER A 371 -27.05 3.50 -12.87
CA SER A 371 -27.13 4.71 -13.70
C SER A 371 -26.00 4.83 -14.71
N GLU A 372 -24.86 4.22 -14.39
CA GLU A 372 -23.69 4.10 -15.25
C GLU A 372 -23.13 2.69 -15.09
N THR A 373 -22.67 2.08 -16.19
CA THR A 373 -22.06 0.73 -16.18
C THR A 373 -20.60 0.76 -16.62
N TYR A 374 -20.12 1.88 -17.18
CA TYR A 374 -18.77 2.01 -17.71
C TYR A 374 -17.66 1.74 -16.69
N PHE A 375 -17.88 2.08 -15.42
CA PHE A 375 -16.81 2.04 -14.41
C PHE A 375 -16.66 0.71 -13.68
N TYR A 376 -17.55 -0.27 -13.85
CA TYR A 376 -17.47 -1.51 -13.06
C TYR A 376 -16.36 -2.44 -13.56
N ASP A 377 -15.29 -2.56 -12.78
CA ASP A 377 -14.23 -3.55 -13.00
C ASP A 377 -14.60 -4.89 -12.36
N PHE A 378 -15.22 -4.88 -11.17
CA PHE A 378 -15.53 -6.08 -10.41
C PHE A 378 -16.95 -6.05 -9.84
N ILE A 379 -17.71 -7.13 -10.08
CA ILE A 379 -19.02 -7.35 -9.49
C ILE A 379 -19.06 -8.74 -8.85
N ASP A 380 -19.28 -8.80 -7.55
CA ASP A 380 -19.53 -10.04 -6.81
C ASP A 380 -20.90 -10.01 -6.11
N LEU A 381 -21.80 -10.86 -6.58
CA LEU A 381 -23.16 -11.04 -6.08
C LEU A 381 -23.40 -12.48 -5.57
N SER A 382 -22.34 -13.22 -5.28
CA SER A 382 -22.40 -14.65 -4.94
C SER A 382 -23.18 -14.93 -3.65
N GLY A 383 -23.78 -16.12 -3.54
CA GLY A 383 -24.43 -16.60 -2.32
C GLY A 383 -25.68 -15.79 -1.92
N ASN A 384 -26.46 -15.35 -2.91
CA ASN A 384 -27.73 -14.65 -2.71
C ASN A 384 -28.89 -15.47 -3.32
N GLU A 385 -30.10 -14.91 -3.32
CA GLU A 385 -31.28 -15.48 -4.01
C GLU A 385 -31.62 -14.69 -5.29
N ILE A 386 -30.62 -14.17 -6.00
CA ILE A 386 -30.82 -13.35 -7.21
C ILE A 386 -31.25 -14.24 -8.38
N SER A 387 -32.31 -13.84 -9.09
CA SER A 387 -32.89 -14.57 -10.21
C SER A 387 -32.85 -13.77 -11.51
N GLY A 388 -33.21 -14.40 -12.64
CA GLY A 388 -33.26 -13.74 -13.94
C GLY A 388 -32.00 -13.91 -14.78
N SER A 389 -31.85 -13.04 -15.79
CA SER A 389 -30.79 -13.10 -16.79
C SER A 389 -29.73 -12.02 -16.57
N ALA A 390 -28.49 -12.44 -16.30
CA ALA A 390 -27.36 -11.54 -16.14
C ALA A 390 -26.83 -10.96 -17.47
N ILE A 391 -27.32 -11.44 -18.61
CA ILE A 391 -26.86 -11.05 -19.95
C ILE A 391 -26.89 -9.53 -20.13
N GLY A 392 -27.98 -8.88 -19.72
CA GLY A 392 -28.13 -7.43 -19.87
C GLY A 392 -27.04 -6.66 -19.14
N LEU A 393 -26.80 -6.99 -17.87
CA LEU A 393 -25.79 -6.35 -17.03
C LEU A 393 -24.37 -6.63 -17.54
N VAL A 394 -24.03 -7.89 -17.77
CA VAL A 394 -22.66 -8.27 -18.18
C VAL A 394 -22.32 -7.68 -19.55
N ASN A 395 -23.23 -7.77 -20.53
CA ASN A 395 -22.97 -7.30 -21.89
C ASN A 395 -22.94 -5.78 -22.00
N SER A 396 -23.60 -5.04 -21.10
CA SER A 396 -23.55 -3.57 -21.10
C SER A 396 -22.34 -3.01 -20.36
N THR A 397 -21.60 -3.83 -19.60
CA THR A 397 -20.50 -3.39 -18.75
C THR A 397 -19.16 -3.60 -19.45
N GLU A 398 -18.74 -2.63 -20.27
CA GLU A 398 -17.60 -2.77 -21.20
C GLU A 398 -16.25 -3.05 -20.51
N TYR A 399 -16.00 -2.45 -19.34
CA TYR A 399 -14.71 -2.53 -18.63
C TYR A 399 -14.65 -3.66 -17.60
N LEU A 400 -15.70 -4.48 -17.50
CA LEU A 400 -15.81 -5.55 -16.52
C LEU A 400 -14.64 -6.53 -16.64
N VAL A 401 -13.87 -6.63 -15.56
CA VAL A 401 -12.74 -7.55 -15.40
C VAL A 401 -13.22 -8.87 -14.80
N GLY A 402 -14.15 -8.83 -13.85
CA GLY A 402 -14.64 -10.03 -13.18
C GLY A 402 -16.10 -9.97 -12.75
N PHE A 403 -16.82 -11.07 -12.98
CA PHE A 403 -18.20 -11.28 -12.52
C PHE A 403 -18.31 -12.58 -11.73
N TRP A 404 -18.70 -12.46 -10.46
CA TRP A 404 -19.01 -13.59 -9.58
C TRP A 404 -20.48 -13.54 -9.18
N ALA A 405 -21.20 -14.61 -9.45
CA ALA A 405 -22.60 -14.76 -9.08
C ALA A 405 -22.91 -16.21 -8.69
N ALA A 406 -21.93 -16.90 -8.10
CA ALA A 406 -22.05 -18.29 -7.68
C ALA A 406 -23.19 -18.45 -6.65
N GLY A 407 -23.89 -19.59 -6.64
CA GLY A 407 -24.89 -19.90 -5.62
C GLY A 407 -26.09 -18.95 -5.62
N ASN A 408 -26.63 -18.66 -6.81
CA ASN A 408 -27.83 -17.84 -7.00
C ASN A 408 -28.93 -18.64 -7.71
N LYS A 409 -29.98 -17.96 -8.21
CA LYS A 409 -31.09 -18.52 -9.00
C LYS A 409 -31.09 -17.97 -10.43
N LEU A 410 -29.92 -17.62 -10.97
CA LEU A 410 -29.80 -17.07 -12.31
C LEU A 410 -30.16 -18.14 -13.36
N ARG A 411 -30.87 -17.73 -14.41
CA ARG A 411 -31.30 -18.62 -15.49
C ARG A 411 -31.28 -17.89 -16.83
N PHE A 412 -30.31 -18.22 -17.65
CA PHE A 412 -30.13 -17.67 -19.00
C PHE A 412 -29.26 -18.61 -19.84
N ASP A 413 -29.25 -18.37 -21.16
CA ASP A 413 -28.38 -19.09 -22.09
C ASP A 413 -26.95 -18.52 -22.00
N LEU A 414 -25.99 -19.37 -21.63
CA LEU A 414 -24.59 -18.97 -21.49
C LEU A 414 -23.98 -18.44 -22.80
N GLU A 415 -24.46 -18.92 -23.96
CA GLU A 415 -24.02 -18.43 -25.27
C GLU A 415 -24.39 -16.96 -25.50
N GLY A 416 -25.33 -16.41 -24.72
CA GLY A 416 -25.74 -15.01 -24.79
C GLY A 416 -24.75 -14.01 -24.17
N LEU A 417 -23.76 -14.47 -23.39
CA LEU A 417 -22.76 -13.60 -22.79
C LEU A 417 -21.73 -13.11 -23.81
N ARG A 418 -21.41 -11.82 -23.72
CA ARG A 418 -20.38 -11.15 -24.51
C ARG A 418 -19.36 -10.53 -23.54
N PHE A 419 -18.09 -10.80 -23.79
CA PHE A 419 -17.01 -10.35 -22.93
C PHE A 419 -16.24 -9.21 -23.60
N GLY A 420 -15.98 -8.14 -22.84
CA GLY A 420 -15.05 -7.08 -23.24
C GLY A 420 -13.60 -7.55 -23.20
N GLN A 421 -12.68 -6.76 -23.76
CA GLN A 421 -11.24 -7.13 -23.85
C GLN A 421 -10.55 -7.31 -22.49
N ARG A 422 -11.10 -6.70 -21.43
CA ARG A 422 -10.53 -6.75 -20.07
C ARG A 422 -11.07 -7.89 -19.22
N PHE A 423 -12.10 -8.60 -19.69
CA PHE A 423 -12.80 -9.60 -18.91
C PHE A 423 -11.94 -10.86 -18.71
N LYS A 424 -11.72 -11.23 -17.45
CA LYS A 424 -10.78 -12.29 -17.04
C LYS A 424 -11.39 -13.35 -16.15
N TYR A 425 -12.40 -13.01 -15.35
CA TYR A 425 -12.90 -13.87 -14.28
C TYR A 425 -14.41 -14.06 -14.36
N LEU A 426 -14.86 -15.31 -14.46
CA LEU A 426 -16.29 -15.65 -14.45
C LEU A 426 -16.56 -16.78 -13.46
N ASP A 427 -17.43 -16.54 -12.47
CA ASP A 427 -18.01 -17.60 -11.64
C ASP A 427 -19.54 -17.53 -11.67
N LEU A 428 -20.16 -18.52 -12.31
CA LEU A 428 -21.60 -18.72 -12.37
C LEU A 428 -22.01 -20.05 -11.73
N SER A 429 -21.13 -20.66 -10.93
CA SER A 429 -21.40 -21.98 -10.39
C SER A 429 -22.66 -22.03 -9.52
N HIS A 430 -23.32 -23.19 -9.42
CA HIS A 430 -24.52 -23.36 -8.60
C HIS A 430 -25.64 -22.37 -8.96
N ASN A 431 -26.06 -22.40 -10.22
CA ASN A 431 -27.18 -21.62 -10.76
C ASN A 431 -28.05 -22.53 -11.65
N SER A 432 -28.94 -21.93 -12.44
CA SER A 432 -29.73 -22.61 -13.47
C SER A 432 -29.38 -22.13 -14.88
N VAL A 433 -28.12 -21.75 -15.12
CA VAL A 433 -27.63 -21.34 -16.45
C VAL A 433 -27.68 -22.55 -17.38
N PHE A 434 -28.13 -22.34 -18.62
CA PHE A 434 -28.31 -23.39 -19.62
C PHE A 434 -27.63 -23.01 -20.95
N GLY A 435 -27.75 -23.88 -21.95
CA GLY A 435 -27.11 -23.68 -23.26
C GLY A 435 -25.75 -24.38 -23.33
N LYS A 436 -24.91 -23.97 -24.29
CA LYS A 436 -23.57 -24.52 -24.46
C LYS A 436 -22.52 -23.66 -23.77
N VAL A 437 -21.33 -24.23 -23.55
CA VAL A 437 -20.14 -23.46 -23.19
C VAL A 437 -19.60 -22.78 -24.46
N PRO A 438 -19.66 -21.45 -24.61
CA PRO A 438 -19.20 -20.78 -25.81
C PRO A 438 -17.66 -20.73 -25.89
N ASN A 439 -17.09 -20.63 -27.10
CA ASN A 439 -15.65 -20.47 -27.27
C ASN A 439 -15.09 -19.21 -26.58
N SER A 440 -15.93 -18.19 -26.36
CA SER A 440 -15.54 -16.93 -25.75
C SER A 440 -15.06 -17.06 -24.31
N VAL A 441 -15.47 -18.10 -23.56
CA VAL A 441 -14.98 -18.32 -22.18
C VAL A 441 -13.60 -18.98 -22.12
N VAL A 442 -13.07 -19.51 -23.23
CA VAL A 442 -11.80 -20.26 -23.24
C VAL A 442 -10.59 -19.37 -22.95
N GLY A 443 -10.67 -18.08 -23.30
CA GLY A 443 -9.59 -17.10 -23.07
C GLY A 443 -9.54 -16.50 -21.67
N LEU A 444 -10.46 -16.88 -20.77
CA LEU A 444 -10.52 -16.35 -19.41
C LEU A 444 -9.36 -16.87 -18.56
N GLU A 445 -8.94 -16.07 -17.58
CA GLU A 445 -7.93 -16.49 -16.60
C GLU A 445 -8.54 -17.43 -15.54
N LYS A 446 -9.79 -17.18 -15.13
CA LYS A 446 -10.55 -18.07 -14.24
C LYS A 446 -11.99 -18.23 -14.73
N LEU A 447 -12.44 -19.47 -14.72
CA LEU A 447 -13.81 -19.87 -15.06
C LEU A 447 -14.33 -20.84 -14.02
N ASN A 448 -15.59 -20.69 -13.62
CA ASN A 448 -16.34 -21.70 -12.90
C ASN A 448 -17.81 -21.66 -13.31
N VAL A 449 -18.26 -22.71 -13.99
CA VAL A 449 -19.66 -22.89 -14.45
C VAL A 449 -20.23 -24.22 -13.97
N SER A 450 -19.65 -24.78 -12.91
CA SER A 450 -20.07 -26.04 -12.32
C SER A 450 -21.48 -25.95 -11.74
N TYR A 451 -22.17 -27.08 -11.63
CA TYR A 451 -23.51 -27.20 -11.04
C TYR A 451 -24.53 -26.25 -11.69
N ASN A 452 -24.75 -26.46 -12.99
CA ASN A 452 -25.70 -25.72 -13.83
C ASN A 452 -26.45 -26.71 -14.75
N HIS A 453 -27.12 -26.22 -15.80
CA HIS A 453 -27.84 -27.03 -16.79
C HIS A 453 -27.22 -26.90 -18.19
N LEU A 454 -25.89 -26.83 -18.27
CA LEU A 454 -25.17 -26.73 -19.53
C LEU A 454 -25.15 -28.06 -20.29
N CYS A 455 -25.15 -27.99 -21.61
CA CYS A 455 -25.24 -29.13 -22.52
C CYS A 455 -24.23 -29.02 -23.66
N GLY A 456 -23.80 -30.17 -24.18
CA GLY A 456 -23.00 -30.27 -25.40
C GLY A 456 -21.50 -30.41 -25.17
N GLN A 457 -20.75 -30.37 -26.26
CA GLN A 457 -19.30 -30.55 -26.22
C GLN A 457 -18.62 -29.28 -25.69
N ILE A 458 -17.73 -29.44 -24.72
CA ILE A 458 -16.90 -28.35 -24.19
C ILE A 458 -15.85 -27.96 -25.25
N PRO A 459 -15.71 -26.66 -25.57
CA PRO A 459 -14.60 -26.16 -26.39
C PRO A 459 -13.23 -26.59 -25.87
N LYS A 460 -12.24 -26.77 -26.76
CA LYS A 460 -10.86 -27.07 -26.34
C LYS A 460 -10.35 -25.95 -25.43
N ASN A 461 -9.93 -26.29 -24.21
CA ASN A 461 -9.52 -25.34 -23.18
C ASN A 461 -8.47 -25.96 -22.24
N ASN A 462 -7.94 -25.15 -21.31
CA ASN A 462 -6.95 -25.56 -20.31
C ASN A 462 -7.51 -25.58 -18.87
N PHE A 463 -8.83 -25.45 -18.69
CA PHE A 463 -9.44 -25.45 -17.36
C PHE A 463 -9.55 -26.87 -16.80
N PRO A 464 -9.45 -27.06 -15.47
CA PRO A 464 -9.64 -28.37 -14.85
C PRO A 464 -11.10 -28.82 -14.90
N ALA A 465 -11.35 -30.13 -14.87
CA ALA A 465 -12.70 -30.71 -14.88
C ALA A 465 -13.64 -30.11 -13.82
N SER A 466 -13.11 -29.73 -12.65
CA SER A 466 -13.85 -29.14 -11.53
C SER A 466 -14.67 -27.90 -11.89
N VAL A 467 -14.31 -27.16 -12.94
CA VAL A 467 -15.06 -25.96 -13.34
C VAL A 467 -16.33 -26.27 -14.14
N PHE A 468 -16.50 -27.53 -14.57
CA PHE A 468 -17.62 -27.98 -15.41
C PHE A 468 -18.51 -29.06 -14.76
N VAL A 469 -18.07 -29.66 -13.64
CA VAL A 469 -18.82 -30.74 -12.96
C VAL A 469 -20.24 -30.31 -12.59
N GLY A 470 -21.16 -31.28 -12.43
CA GLY A 470 -22.56 -30.99 -12.10
C GLY A 470 -23.40 -30.46 -13.26
N ASN A 471 -22.89 -30.56 -14.50
CA ASN A 471 -23.66 -30.35 -15.73
C ASN A 471 -23.76 -31.68 -16.47
N ASP A 472 -24.86 -32.43 -16.27
CA ASP A 472 -24.97 -33.85 -16.70
C ASP A 472 -24.88 -34.06 -18.22
N CYS A 473 -25.14 -33.01 -18.99
CA CYS A 473 -25.20 -33.03 -20.45
C CYS A 473 -23.92 -32.51 -21.12
N LEU A 474 -22.94 -32.03 -20.34
CA LEU A 474 -21.63 -31.65 -20.86
C LEU A 474 -20.75 -32.88 -21.13
N CYS A 475 -19.97 -32.80 -22.19
CA CYS A 475 -19.03 -33.84 -22.58
C CYS A 475 -17.81 -33.27 -23.31
N GLY A 476 -16.78 -34.10 -23.51
CA GLY A 476 -15.50 -33.69 -24.08
C GLY A 476 -14.52 -33.19 -23.01
N SER A 477 -13.23 -33.23 -23.34
CA SER A 477 -12.15 -32.85 -22.41
C SER A 477 -12.39 -31.45 -21.82
N PRO A 478 -12.26 -31.26 -20.50
CA PRO A 478 -11.67 -32.17 -19.51
C PRO A 478 -12.63 -33.22 -18.90
N LEU A 479 -13.88 -33.30 -19.34
CA LEU A 479 -14.86 -34.31 -18.90
C LEU A 479 -14.78 -35.59 -19.76
N GLN A 480 -15.72 -36.51 -19.51
CA GLN A 480 -15.85 -37.75 -20.27
C GLN A 480 -16.16 -37.48 -21.75
N PRO A 481 -15.68 -38.32 -22.70
CA PRO A 481 -15.96 -38.16 -24.12
C PRO A 481 -17.45 -38.13 -24.44
N CYS A 482 -17.83 -37.35 -25.45
CA CYS A 482 -19.21 -37.31 -25.94
C CYS A 482 -19.65 -38.68 -26.46
N LYS A 483 -20.84 -39.13 -26.06
CA LYS A 483 -21.45 -40.36 -26.60
C LYS A 483 -21.67 -40.16 -28.10
N LYS A 484 -21.09 -41.02 -28.94
CA LYS A 484 -21.37 -41.04 -30.38
C LYS A 484 -22.87 -41.27 -30.58
N ALA A 485 -23.52 -40.45 -31.40
CA ALA A 485 -24.88 -40.75 -31.84
C ALA A 485 -24.89 -42.16 -32.46
N LYS A 486 -25.76 -43.05 -32.00
CA LYS A 486 -25.96 -44.34 -32.67
C LYS A 486 -26.40 -44.02 -34.09
N ALA A 487 -25.57 -44.36 -35.07
CA ALA A 487 -25.99 -44.40 -36.46
C ALA A 487 -27.13 -45.43 -36.55
N LEU A 488 -28.35 -44.95 -36.73
CA LEU A 488 -29.44 -45.78 -37.22
C LEU A 488 -29.13 -46.00 -38.69
N PHE A 489 -28.57 -47.17 -39.01
CA PHE A 489 -28.40 -47.66 -40.37
C PHE A 489 -29.73 -48.17 -40.92
#